data_AF-A0A1F6SFM0-F1
#
_entry.id   AF-A0A1F6SFM0-F1
#
_cell.length_a   1.000
_cell.length_b   1.000
_cell.length_c   1.000
_cell.angle_alpha   90.00
_cell.angle_beta   90.00
_cell.angle_gamma   90.00
#
_symmetry.space_group_name_H-M   'P 1'
#
loop_
_entity.id
_entity.type
_entity.pdbx_description
1 polymer ?
#
loop_
_entity_poly.entity_id
_entity_poly.type
_entity_poly.pdbx_seq_one_letter_code
_entity_poly.pdbx_strand_id
1 'polypeptide(L)' 'MHQEIPNEKIEAEEIGNETAEGLIARVEASLENGLFDRHEREEVKRMLRTAQLLTQNTKTKKEINRLLATIENMYGGPE' A
#
# COMPACT_ATOMS: atom_id res chain seq x y z
N MET A 1 10.41 19.83 -35.47
CA MET A 1 9.12 20.07 -34.78
C MET A 1 8.88 18.85 -33.92
N HIS A 2 8.92 18.97 -32.59
CA HIS A 2 8.64 17.83 -31.69
C HIS A 2 7.27 18.06 -31.06
N GLN A 3 6.36 17.11 -31.28
CA GLN A 3 5.07 17.05 -30.60
C GLN A 3 5.30 16.66 -29.14
N GLU A 4 4.74 17.45 -28.23
CA GLU A 4 4.64 17.11 -26.82
C GLU A 4 3.60 16.00 -26.64
N ILE A 5 4.00 14.92 -25.99
CA ILE A 5 3.11 13.83 -25.58
C ILE A 5 2.25 14.39 -24.43
N PRO A 6 0.91 14.27 -24.46
CA PRO A 6 0.08 14.66 -23.33
C PRO A 6 0.36 13.72 -22.15
N ASN A 7 1.23 14.15 -21.24
CA ASN A 7 1.35 13.58 -19.91
C ASN A 7 0.13 14.07 -19.11
N GLU A 8 -0.93 13.25 -19.05
CA GLU A 8 -1.89 13.35 -17.95
C GLU A 8 -1.10 13.26 -16.64
N LYS A 9 -0.99 14.41 -15.97
CA LYS A 9 -0.37 14.52 -14.66
C LYS A 9 -1.21 13.70 -13.70
N ILE A 10 -0.71 12.53 -13.32
CA ILE A 10 -1.02 11.97 -12.02
C ILE A 10 -0.58 13.06 -11.02
N GLU A 11 -1.53 13.72 -10.38
CA GLU A 11 -1.29 14.80 -9.43
C GLU A 11 -0.38 14.26 -8.32
N ALA A 12 0.88 14.67 -8.34
CA ALA A 12 1.89 14.29 -7.36
C ALA A 12 1.67 14.93 -5.97
N GLU A 13 0.49 15.51 -5.72
CA GLU A 13 0.19 16.37 -4.58
C GLU A 13 -0.35 15.61 -3.35
N GLU A 14 -0.66 14.31 -3.46
CA GLU A 14 -1.19 13.52 -2.33
C GLU A 14 -0.20 12.59 -1.63
N ILE A 15 0.97 12.30 -2.21
CA ILE A 15 1.98 11.41 -1.57
C ILE A 15 2.71 12.11 -0.42
N GLY A 16 2.74 13.44 -0.39
CA GLY A 16 3.50 14.24 0.58
C GLY A 16 2.97 14.26 2.02
N ASN A 17 1.74 13.76 2.26
CA ASN A 17 1.08 13.81 3.58
C ASN A 17 0.72 12.42 4.14
N GLU A 18 1.15 11.34 3.51
CA GLU A 18 0.80 9.99 3.97
C GLU A 18 1.56 9.64 5.26
N THR A 19 0.82 9.36 6.34
CA THR A 19 1.38 8.81 7.58
C THR A 19 1.33 7.30 7.53
N ALA A 20 2.19 6.64 8.31
CA ALA A 20 2.13 5.18 8.44
C ALA A 20 0.77 4.68 8.93
N GLU A 21 0.12 5.42 9.83
CA GLU A 21 -1.23 5.11 10.34
C GLU A 21 -2.30 5.28 9.24
N GLY A 22 -2.21 6.31 8.40
CA GLY A 22 -3.13 6.51 7.28
C GLY A 22 -3.01 5.41 6.22
N LEU A 23 -1.78 4.98 5.93
CA LEU A 23 -1.53 3.86 5.02
C LEU A 23 -2.07 2.53 5.58
N ILE A 24 -1.91 2.29 6.88
CA ILE A 24 -2.47 1.11 7.54
C ILE A 24 -4.00 1.11 7.45
N ALA A 25 -4.65 2.23 7.78
CA ALA A 25 -6.11 2.34 7.73
C ALA A 25 -6.67 2.09 6.31
N ARG A 26 -5.99 2.59 5.27
CA ARG A 26 -6.35 2.31 3.87
C ARG A 26 -6.27 0.82 3.56
N VAL A 27 -5.21 0.16 4.01
CA VAL A 27 -5.03 -1.28 3.82
C VAL A 27 -6.09 -2.08 4.55
N GLU A 28 -6.42 -1.71 5.79
CA GLU A 28 -7.49 -2.37 6.56
C GLU A 28 -8.84 -2.24 5.85
N ALA A 29 -9.19 -1.04 5.36
CA ALA A 29 -10.40 -0.83 4.59
C ALA A 29 -10.43 -1.66 3.30
N SER A 30 -9.30 -1.75 2.58
CA SER A 30 -9.20 -2.63 1.41
C SER A 30 -9.43 -4.10 1.81
N LEU A 31 -8.81 -4.57 2.90
CA LEU A 31 -8.97 -5.92 3.46
C LEU A 31 -10.43 -6.25 3.82
N GLU A 32 -11.14 -5.32 4.43
CA GLU A 32 -12.56 -5.47 4.77
C GLU A 32 -13.48 -5.59 3.54
N ASN A 33 -13.12 -4.95 2.41
CA ASN A 33 -13.89 -5.04 1.17
C ASN A 33 -13.74 -6.39 0.44
N GLY A 34 -12.77 -7.23 0.83
CA GLY A 34 -12.72 -8.65 0.49
C GLY A 34 -12.36 -9.01 -0.97
N LEU A 35 -12.14 -8.03 -1.84
CA LEU A 35 -11.71 -8.24 -3.22
C LEU A 35 -10.25 -7.80 -3.35
N PHE A 36 -9.41 -8.77 -3.69
CA PHE A 36 -7.99 -8.57 -3.92
C PHE A 36 -7.58 -9.36 -5.14
N ASP A 37 -7.60 -8.72 -6.30
CA ASP A 37 -6.91 -9.26 -7.45
C ASP A 37 -5.38 -9.21 -7.25
N ARG A 38 -4.60 -9.78 -8.17
CA ARG A 38 -3.13 -9.81 -8.04
C ARG A 38 -2.53 -8.40 -7.92
N HIS A 39 -3.06 -7.43 -8.65
CA HIS A 39 -2.61 -6.06 -8.64
C HIS A 39 -2.88 -5.38 -7.30
N GLU A 40 -4.11 -5.47 -6.78
CA GLU A 40 -4.49 -4.89 -5.49
C GLU A 40 -3.63 -5.43 -4.33
N ARG A 41 -3.26 -6.72 -4.40
CA ARG A 41 -2.34 -7.33 -3.42
C ARG A 41 -0.94 -6.72 -3.46
N GLU A 42 -0.38 -6.51 -4.65
CA GLU A 42 0.93 -5.87 -4.78
C GLU A 42 0.88 -4.42 -4.32
N GLU A 43 -0.21 -3.72 -4.59
CA GLU A 43 -0.42 -2.33 -4.17
C GLU A 43 -0.51 -2.21 -2.65
N VAL A 44 -1.33 -3.04 -2.00
CA VAL A 44 -1.42 -3.08 -0.54
C VAL A 44 -0.08 -3.46 0.11
N LYS A 45 0.64 -4.43 -0.44
CA LYS A 45 1.99 -4.78 0.04
C LYS A 45 2.96 -3.59 -0.10
N ARG A 46 2.86 -2.82 -1.18
CA ARG A 46 3.66 -1.60 -1.38
C ARG A 46 3.29 -0.54 -0.34
N MET A 47 2.01 -0.28 -0.10
CA MET A 47 1.54 0.67 0.91
C MET A 47 2.04 0.32 2.31
N LEU A 48 1.95 -0.96 2.70
CA LEU A 48 2.47 -1.44 3.99
C LEU A 48 3.99 -1.25 4.09
N ARG A 49 4.76 -1.56 3.04
CA ARG A 49 6.21 -1.32 3.03
C ARG A 49 6.55 0.17 3.16
N THR A 50 5.82 1.05 2.48
CA THR A 50 5.96 2.50 2.64
C THR A 50 5.65 2.92 4.09
N ALA A 51 4.58 2.40 4.69
CA ALA A 51 4.24 2.68 6.09
C ALA A 51 5.36 2.25 7.05
N GLN A 52 6.08 1.15 6.77
CA GLN A 52 7.22 0.70 7.60
C GLN A 52 8.39 1.67 7.54
N LEU A 53 8.64 2.28 6.38
CA LEU A 53 9.71 3.26 6.19
C LEU A 53 9.37 4.58 6.90
N LEU A 54 8.09 4.95 6.94
CA LEU A 54 7.61 6.19 7.54
C LEU A 54 7.50 6.15 9.07
N THR A 55 7.37 4.96 9.67
CA THR A 55 7.24 4.83 11.13
C THR A 55 8.51 4.34 11.80
N GLN A 56 8.90 4.97 12.91
CA GLN A 56 9.90 4.43 13.84
C GLN A 56 9.26 3.71 15.03
N ASN A 57 7.94 3.76 15.17
CA ASN A 57 7.23 3.17 16.28
C ASN A 57 7.20 1.63 16.16
N THR A 58 7.77 0.95 17.15
CA THR A 58 7.85 -0.52 17.17
C THR A 58 6.48 -1.19 17.17
N LYS A 59 5.47 -0.60 17.80
CA LYS A 59 4.10 -1.12 17.80
C LYS A 59 3.52 -1.08 16.38
N THR A 60 3.62 0.07 15.70
CA THR A 60 3.17 0.24 14.32
C THR A 60 3.91 -0.72 13.37
N LYS A 61 5.23 -0.89 13.51
CA LYS A 61 6.00 -1.87 12.71
C LYS A 61 5.50 -3.30 12.89
N LYS A 62 5.17 -3.71 14.12
CA LYS A 62 4.62 -5.04 14.41
C LYS A 62 3.26 -5.24 13.75
N GLU A 63 2.41 -4.22 13.80
CA GLU A 63 1.10 -4.23 13.16
C GLU A 63 1.22 -4.37 11.64
N ILE A 64 2.10 -3.60 11.01
CA ILE A 64 2.36 -3.71 9.57
C ILE A 64 2.86 -5.11 9.19
N ASN A 65 3.80 -5.68 9.95
CA ASN A 65 4.28 -7.04 9.71
C ASN A 65 3.16 -8.08 9.84
N ARG A 66 2.24 -7.89 10.79
CA ARG A 66 1.08 -8.76 10.95
C ARG A 66 0.15 -8.67 9.73
N LEU A 67 -0.10 -7.47 9.23
CA LEU A 67 -0.93 -7.25 8.04
C LEU A 67 -0.30 -7.89 6.79
N LEU A 68 1.00 -7.68 6.56
CA LEU A 68 1.75 -8.31 5.47
C LEU A 68 1.61 -9.85 5.52
N ALA A 69 1.85 -10.45 6.68
CA ALA A 69 1.71 -11.89 6.86
C ALA A 69 0.26 -12.38 6.65
N THR A 70 -0.73 -11.56 6.99
CA THR A 70 -2.15 -11.90 6.79
C THR A 70 -2.47 -11.95 5.30
N ILE A 71 -2.02 -10.94 4.54
CA ILE A 71 -2.17 -10.90 3.08
C ILE A 71 -1.45 -12.07 2.40
N GLU A 72 -0.23 -12.38 2.84
CA GLU A 72 0.52 -13.53 2.31
C GLU A 72 -0.17 -14.87 2.63
N ASN A 73 -0.75 -15.05 3.82
CA ASN A 73 -1.48 -16.28 4.13
C ASN A 73 -2.81 -16.41 3.39
N MET A 74 -3.56 -15.32 3.21
CA MET A 74 -4.88 -15.35 2.56
C MET A 74 -4.77 -15.50 1.04
N TYR A 75 -3.70 -14.96 0.44
CA TYR A 75 -3.60 -14.87 -1.00
C TYR A 75 -2.27 -15.38 -1.58
N GLY A 76 -1.28 -15.71 -0.77
CA GLY A 76 0.03 -16.25 -1.19
C GLY A 76 0.01 -17.77 -1.39
N GLY A 77 -1.07 -18.30 -1.96
CA GLY A 77 -1.06 -19.67 -2.49
C GLY A 77 0.10 -19.83 -3.50
N PRO A 78 0.70 -21.03 -3.58
CA PRO A 78 1.92 -21.24 -4.37
C PRO A 78 1.69 -20.83 -5.83
N GLU A 79 2.61 -20.02 -6.36
CA GLU A 79 2.76 -19.81 -7.81
C GLU A 79 3.00 -21.13 -8.54
#